data_AF-A0A945XC55-F1
#
_entry.id   AF-A0A945XC55-F1
#
_cell.length_a   1.000
_cell.length_b   1.000
_cell.length_c   1.000
_cell.angle_alpha   90.00
_cell.angle_beta   90.00
_cell.angle_gamma   90.00
#
_symmetry.space_group_name_H-M   'P 1'
#
loop_
_entity.id
_entity.type
_entity.pdbx_description
1 polymer ?
#
loop_
_entity_poly.entity_id
_entity_poly.type
_entity_poly.pdbx_seq_one_letter_code
_entity_poly.pdbx_strand_id
1 'polypeptide(L)'
;MSWRSLLAGSVEEPGIIIKDPLPAKIEHISDIADSAYSAEGDSKFLEVLSHITAQLPISPIEIRDGLDAEEIQQWHQGLLSIEELDAFARAVVQRQAMIRGEIPEHFIYKATCKQCGPIWLWMEDEVLSCPWCINRINHHSIPRPTVIRCGDCDYFNPIDHPFLGHCQRGEVEDIAGLWRTTFRECEQFVPIP
;
A
#
# COMPACT_ATOMS: atom_id res chain seq x y z
N MET A 1 11.08 7.25 2.85
CA MET A 1 9.86 7.77 2.18
C MET A 1 8.79 7.71 3.24
N SER A 2 8.39 8.86 3.80
CA SER A 2 7.48 8.90 4.96
C SER A 2 6.10 8.35 4.60
N TRP A 3 5.48 7.62 5.52
CA TRP A 3 4.11 7.13 5.35
C TRP A 3 3.10 8.26 5.17
N ARG A 4 3.40 9.46 5.68
CA ARG A 4 2.61 10.67 5.43
C ARG A 4 2.54 10.99 3.93
N SER A 5 3.60 10.71 3.17
CA SER A 5 3.62 10.85 1.71
C SER A 5 2.88 9.72 0.97
N LEU A 6 2.65 8.57 1.63
CA LEU A 6 1.85 7.46 1.07
C LEU A 6 0.35 7.65 1.30
N LEU A 7 -0.05 8.36 2.38
CA LEU A 7 -1.45 8.68 2.68
C LEU A 7 -1.93 10.00 2.09
N ALA A 8 -1.05 11.00 1.99
CA ALA A 8 -1.32 12.20 1.22
C ALA A 8 -1.16 11.88 -0.27
N GLY A 9 -2.25 11.48 -0.94
CA GLY A 9 -2.26 11.44 -2.40
C GLY A 9 -1.77 12.78 -2.95
N SER A 10 -0.70 12.73 -3.75
CA SER A 10 0.06 13.91 -4.23
C SER A 10 -0.83 15.08 -4.61
N VAL A 11 -0.84 16.10 -3.76
CA VAL A 11 -1.04 17.48 -4.18
C VAL A 11 0.34 18.13 -4.06
N GLU A 12 1.07 18.16 -5.18
CA GLU A 12 2.34 18.90 -5.26
C GLU A 12 2.03 20.40 -5.30
N GLU A 13 2.38 21.14 -4.24
CA GLU A 13 2.55 22.60 -4.31
C GLU A 13 4.00 22.96 -4.68
N PRO A 14 4.24 23.93 -5.57
CA PRO A 14 5.58 24.26 -6.03
C PRO A 14 6.34 25.16 -5.03
N GLY A 15 7.38 24.57 -4.44
CA GLY A 15 8.76 25.09 -4.37
C GLY A 15 9.02 26.50 -3.84
N ILE A 16 9.49 26.59 -2.59
CA ILE A 16 10.28 27.73 -2.09
C ILE A 16 11.73 27.28 -1.88
N ILE A 17 12.65 27.94 -2.59
CA ILE A 17 14.10 27.73 -2.51
C ILE A 17 14.64 28.52 -1.32
N ILE A 18 15.27 27.85 -0.35
CA ILE A 18 16.12 28.49 0.67
C ILE A 18 17.56 27.99 0.48
N LYS A 19 18.48 28.96 0.37
CA LYS A 19 19.92 28.78 0.17
C LYS A 19 20.62 28.64 1.53
N ASP A 20 21.50 27.65 1.68
CA ASP A 20 22.47 27.58 2.78
C ASP A 20 23.61 28.60 2.61
N PRO A 21 24.32 28.93 3.70
CA PRO A 21 25.68 28.37 3.80
C PRO A 21 26.17 28.00 5.23
N LEU A 22 26.72 26.78 5.34
CA LEU A 22 28.04 26.34 5.88
C LEU A 22 28.50 26.71 7.34
N PRO A 23 29.53 26.03 7.91
CA PRO A 23 29.38 24.97 8.90
C PRO A 23 29.95 25.36 10.28
N ALA A 24 29.39 24.80 11.35
CA ALA A 24 30.02 24.87 12.68
C ALA A 24 30.57 23.49 13.06
N LYS A 25 31.87 23.48 13.39
CA LYS A 25 32.61 22.42 14.09
C LYS A 25 31.75 21.73 15.16
N ILE A 26 31.71 20.41 15.14
CA ILE A 26 31.40 19.61 16.32
C ILE A 26 32.65 18.80 16.66
N GLU A 27 33.20 19.13 17.82
CA GLU A 27 34.29 18.42 18.47
C GLU A 27 33.74 17.15 19.14
N HIS A 28 34.60 16.14 19.17
CA HIS A 28 34.33 14.73 19.38
C HIS A 28 34.33 14.39 20.88
N ILE A 29 33.23 14.52 21.63
CA ILE A 29 33.09 13.99 23.01
C ILE A 29 31.60 13.73 23.36
N SER A 30 31.10 12.47 23.31
CA SER A 30 30.07 11.93 24.26
C SER A 30 29.57 10.48 24.02
N ASP A 31 30.40 9.49 23.65
CA ASP A 31 29.90 8.13 23.34
C ASP A 31 29.48 7.23 24.54
N ILE A 32 29.15 7.80 25.71
CA ILE A 32 28.74 6.99 26.89
C ILE A 32 27.43 7.47 27.54
N ALA A 33 26.91 8.65 27.17
CA ALA A 33 25.64 9.17 27.72
C ALA A 33 24.40 8.82 26.87
N ASP A 34 24.57 8.47 25.59
CA ASP A 34 23.45 8.25 24.65
C ASP A 34 22.79 6.86 24.81
N SER A 35 23.49 5.88 25.39
CA SER A 35 22.99 4.50 25.49
C SER A 35 21.87 4.33 26.51
N ALA A 36 21.86 5.09 27.60
CA ALA A 36 20.82 4.99 28.63
C ALA A 36 19.55 5.78 28.23
N TYR A 37 19.72 6.91 27.55
CA TYR A 37 18.62 7.73 27.02
C TYR A 37 17.84 7.01 25.91
N SER A 38 18.53 6.19 25.10
CA SER A 38 17.90 5.40 24.04
C SER A 38 16.98 4.30 24.59
N ALA A 39 17.40 3.57 25.63
CA ALA A 39 16.65 2.41 26.13
C ALA A 39 15.34 2.80 26.84
N GLU A 40 15.33 3.90 27.59
CA GLU A 40 14.11 4.39 28.26
C GLU A 40 13.12 5.00 27.26
N GLY A 41 13.63 5.72 26.25
CA GLY A 41 12.82 6.23 25.14
C GLY A 41 12.12 5.11 24.37
N ASP A 42 12.86 4.05 24.03
CA ASP A 42 12.32 2.89 23.31
C ASP A 42 11.23 2.16 24.12
N SER A 43 11.42 2.03 25.44
CA SER A 43 10.44 1.41 26.32
C SER A 43 9.12 2.20 26.35
N LYS A 44 9.19 3.53 26.49
CA LYS A 44 8.00 4.39 26.50
C LYS A 44 7.29 4.40 25.15
N PHE A 45 8.06 4.36 24.05
CA PHE A 45 7.49 4.29 22.71
C PHE A 45 6.73 2.98 22.50
N LEU A 46 7.32 1.84 22.85
CA LEU A 46 6.65 0.54 22.76
C LEU A 46 5.41 0.44 23.66
N GLU A 47 5.42 1.08 24.84
CA GLU A 47 4.24 1.17 25.70
C GLU A 47 3.08 1.91 24.99
N VAL A 48 3.37 3.05 24.35
CA VAL A 48 2.36 3.80 23.58
C VAL A 48 1.86 2.97 22.40
N LEU A 49 2.75 2.33 21.65
CA LEU A 49 2.36 1.44 20.55
C LEU A 49 1.52 0.26 21.05
N SER A 50 1.82 -0.29 22.23
CA SER A 50 1.00 -1.32 22.87
C SER A 50 -0.41 -0.84 23.21
N HIS A 51 -0.56 0.42 23.60
CA HIS A 51 -1.88 1.00 23.84
C HIS A 51 -2.67 1.18 22.53
N ILE A 52 -2.03 1.73 21.50
CA ILE A 52 -2.62 1.97 20.17
C ILE A 52 -3.07 0.65 19.52
N THR A 53 -2.23 -0.38 19.60
CA THR A 53 -2.48 -1.65 18.92
C THR A 53 -3.39 -2.60 19.69
N ALA A 54 -3.85 -2.24 20.90
CA ALA A 54 -4.64 -3.11 21.76
C ALA A 54 -5.94 -3.67 21.11
N GLN A 55 -6.50 -2.96 20.13
CA GLN A 55 -7.71 -3.36 19.40
C GLN A 55 -7.45 -3.65 17.91
N LEU A 56 -6.19 -3.68 17.49
CA LEU A 56 -5.81 -3.88 16.11
C LEU A 56 -5.16 -5.27 15.94
N PRO A 57 -5.34 -5.93 14.79
CA PRO A 57 -4.71 -7.22 14.51
C PRO A 57 -3.25 -7.04 14.06
N ILE A 58 -2.47 -6.27 14.81
CA ILE A 58 -1.05 -5.98 14.54
C ILE A 58 -0.30 -5.79 15.86
N SER A 59 0.95 -6.21 15.93
CA SER A 59 1.77 -6.04 17.13
C SER A 59 2.44 -4.65 17.19
N PRO A 60 2.81 -4.16 18.40
CA PRO A 60 3.59 -2.94 18.55
C PRO A 60 4.91 -2.94 17.78
N ILE A 61 5.55 -4.12 17.70
CA ILE A 61 6.82 -4.31 17.02
C ILE A 61 6.65 -4.12 15.51
N GLU A 62 5.60 -4.67 14.93
CA GLU A 62 5.31 -4.51 13.50
C GLU A 62 5.01 -3.05 13.14
N ILE A 63 4.35 -2.29 14.03
CA ILE A 63 4.15 -0.85 13.82
C ILE A 63 5.48 -0.11 13.90
N ARG A 64 6.30 -0.40 14.91
CA ARG A 64 7.65 0.19 15.04
C ARG A 64 8.49 -0.08 13.80
N ASP A 65 8.52 -1.32 13.32
CA ASP A 65 9.32 -1.72 12.15
C ASP A 65 8.79 -1.10 10.83
N GLY A 66 7.56 -0.60 10.84
CA GLY A 66 6.98 0.18 9.73
C GLY A 66 7.37 1.65 9.71
N LEU A 67 7.91 2.19 10.80
CA LEU A 67 8.38 3.57 10.91
C LEU A 67 9.86 3.64 10.58
N ASP A 68 10.26 4.71 9.89
CA ASP A 68 11.69 4.97 9.70
C ASP A 68 12.33 5.66 10.91
N ALA A 69 13.67 5.73 10.91
CA ALA A 69 14.42 6.30 12.03
C ALA A 69 14.09 7.78 12.28
N GLU A 70 13.72 8.52 11.23
CA GLU A 70 13.36 9.94 11.35
C GLU A 70 12.00 10.08 12.05
N GLU A 71 11.03 9.24 11.71
CA GLU A 71 9.70 9.23 12.33
C GLU A 71 9.77 8.82 13.81
N ILE A 72 10.62 7.84 14.15
CA ILE A 72 10.91 7.49 15.55
C ILE A 72 11.54 8.68 16.28
N GLN A 73 12.48 9.39 15.65
CA GLN A 73 13.08 10.58 16.24
C GLN A 73 12.05 11.72 16.44
N GLN A 74 11.15 11.93 15.48
CA GLN A 74 10.06 12.91 15.58
C GLN A 74 9.14 12.59 16.77
N TRP A 75 8.84 11.31 17.02
CA TRP A 75 8.12 10.89 18.22
C TRP A 75 8.85 11.29 19.50
N HIS A 76 10.15 11.00 19.61
CA HIS A 76 10.93 11.39 20.79
C HIS A 76 10.97 12.92 21.02
N GLN A 77 10.90 13.70 19.95
CA GLN A 77 10.83 15.16 19.99
C GLN A 77 9.41 15.70 20.26
N GLY A 78 8.39 14.82 20.32
CA GLY A 78 6.99 15.21 20.46
C GLY A 78 6.39 15.84 19.20
N LEU A 79 7.04 15.67 18.04
CA LEU A 79 6.58 16.15 16.73
C LEU A 79 5.66 15.16 16.02
N LEU A 80 5.61 13.92 16.50
CA LEU A 80 4.65 12.91 16.07
C LEU A 80 3.67 12.68 17.24
N SER A 81 2.37 12.89 17.01
CA SER A 81 1.36 12.73 18.05
C SER A 81 0.90 11.28 18.19
N ILE A 82 0.20 10.97 19.29
CA ILE A 82 -0.40 9.64 19.51
C ILE A 82 -1.49 9.38 18.46
N GLU A 83 -2.26 10.39 18.09
CA GLU A 83 -3.31 10.30 17.07
C GLU A 83 -2.71 10.01 15.69
N GLU A 84 -1.56 10.59 15.37
CA GLU A 84 -0.84 10.31 14.13
C GLU A 84 -0.30 8.87 14.11
N LEU A 85 0.20 8.36 15.24
CA LEU A 85 0.59 6.96 15.38
C LEU A 85 -0.60 6.00 15.29
N ASP A 86 -1.76 6.34 15.85
CA ASP A 86 -2.99 5.54 15.71
C ASP A 86 -3.46 5.50 14.25
N ALA A 87 -3.49 6.66 13.57
CA ALA A 87 -3.82 6.73 12.15
C ALA A 87 -2.84 5.90 11.30
N PHE A 88 -1.54 5.98 11.60
CA PHE A 88 -0.53 5.15 10.94
C PHE A 88 -0.78 3.66 11.18
N ALA A 89 -1.02 3.24 12.43
CA ALA A 89 -1.26 1.83 12.75
C ALA A 89 -2.48 1.27 12.00
N ARG A 90 -3.58 2.02 11.92
CA ARG A 90 -4.76 1.65 11.12
C ARG A 90 -4.43 1.55 9.63
N ALA A 91 -3.65 2.49 9.10
CA ALA A 91 -3.22 2.46 7.70
C ALA A 91 -2.36 1.23 7.39
N VAL A 92 -1.47 0.82 8.29
CA VAL A 92 -0.66 -0.40 8.15
C VAL A 92 -1.55 -1.64 8.14
N VAL A 93 -2.48 -1.77 9.09
CA VAL A 93 -3.43 -2.89 9.15
C VAL A 93 -4.24 -2.98 7.86
N GLN A 94 -4.80 -1.86 7.41
CA GLN A 94 -5.54 -1.79 6.17
C GLN A 94 -4.69 -2.21 4.98
N ARG A 95 -3.44 -1.73 4.90
CA ARG A 95 -2.52 -2.09 3.81
C ARG A 95 -2.22 -3.59 3.80
N GLN A 96 -2.03 -4.22 4.97
CA GLN A 96 -1.82 -5.66 5.08
C GLN A 96 -3.06 -6.46 4.64
N ALA A 97 -4.26 -6.02 5.04
CA ALA A 97 -5.52 -6.62 4.58
C ALA A 97 -5.63 -6.56 3.05
N MET A 98 -5.36 -5.38 2.47
CA MET A 98 -5.36 -5.21 1.02
C MET A 98 -4.32 -6.10 0.34
N ILE A 99 -3.12 -6.24 0.90
CA ILE A 99 -2.09 -7.16 0.35
C ILE A 99 -2.61 -8.60 0.25
N ARG A 100 -3.46 -9.03 1.17
CA ARG A 100 -4.13 -10.35 1.17
C ARG A 100 -5.34 -10.44 0.25
N GLY A 101 -5.70 -9.35 -0.44
CA GLY A 101 -6.89 -9.27 -1.29
C GLY A 101 -8.18 -8.96 -0.51
N GLU A 102 -8.09 -8.61 0.78
CA GLU A 102 -9.26 -8.25 1.59
C GLU A 102 -9.69 -6.80 1.32
N ILE A 103 -10.98 -6.60 1.07
CA ILE A 103 -11.55 -5.28 0.78
C ILE A 103 -11.73 -4.52 2.11
N PRO A 104 -11.13 -3.32 2.28
CA PRO A 104 -11.37 -2.49 3.45
C PRO A 104 -12.87 -2.10 3.57
N GLU A 105 -13.38 -1.97 4.79
CA GLU A 105 -14.81 -1.74 5.05
C GLU A 105 -15.39 -0.51 4.31
N HIS A 106 -14.60 0.56 4.16
CA HIS A 106 -15.02 1.80 3.51
C HIS A 106 -14.82 1.78 1.98
N PHE A 107 -14.27 0.71 1.40
CA PHE A 107 -14.11 0.56 -0.05
C PHE A 107 -15.42 0.00 -0.65
N ILE A 108 -16.47 0.81 -0.62
CA ILE A 108 -17.83 0.39 -0.99
C ILE A 108 -18.19 0.73 -2.45
N TYR A 109 -17.36 1.48 -3.15
CA TYR A 109 -17.65 1.99 -4.49
C TYR A 109 -16.92 1.20 -5.57
N LYS A 110 -17.57 1.07 -6.72
CA LYS A 110 -16.99 0.45 -7.92
C LYS A 110 -16.29 1.55 -8.72
N ALA A 111 -14.99 1.38 -8.93
CA ALA A 111 -14.16 2.28 -9.71
C ALA A 111 -13.42 1.54 -10.82
N THR A 112 -12.86 2.28 -11.78
CA THR A 112 -12.01 1.71 -12.82
C THR A 112 -10.64 2.34 -12.75
N CYS A 113 -9.60 1.52 -12.59
CA CYS A 113 -8.23 1.97 -12.65
C CYS A 113 -7.64 1.66 -14.03
N LYS A 114 -6.97 2.63 -14.68
CA LYS A 114 -6.29 2.40 -15.97
C LYS A 114 -5.25 1.26 -15.93
N GLN A 115 -4.71 1.00 -14.73
CA GLN A 115 -3.66 0.01 -14.52
C GLN A 115 -4.19 -1.35 -14.05
N CYS A 116 -5.27 -1.35 -13.26
CA CYS A 116 -5.78 -2.59 -12.66
C CYS A 116 -7.10 -3.05 -13.29
N GLY A 117 -7.83 -2.20 -13.99
CA GLY A 117 -9.21 -2.47 -14.41
C GLY A 117 -10.23 -2.20 -13.30
N PRO A 118 -11.35 -2.93 -13.25
CA PRO A 118 -12.40 -2.75 -12.23
C PRO A 118 -11.89 -3.06 -10.82
N ILE A 119 -12.16 -2.19 -9.86
CA ILE A 119 -11.68 -2.30 -8.47
C ILE A 119 -12.71 -1.78 -7.47
N TRP A 120 -12.57 -2.19 -6.21
CA TRP A 120 -13.21 -1.53 -5.07
C TRP A 120 -12.40 -0.30 -4.61
N LEU A 121 -13.07 0.81 -4.33
CA LEU A 121 -12.48 2.07 -3.87
C LEU A 121 -13.43 2.84 -2.93
N TRP A 122 -12.93 3.86 -2.23
CA TRP A 122 -13.73 4.74 -1.37
C TRP A 122 -14.45 5.87 -2.13
N MET A 123 -14.31 5.92 -3.45
CA MET A 123 -14.97 6.88 -4.33
C MET A 123 -15.31 6.24 -5.68
N GLU A 124 -16.37 6.72 -6.32
CA GLU A 124 -16.71 6.37 -7.69
C GLU A 124 -15.93 7.27 -8.64
N ASP A 125 -14.98 6.72 -9.41
CA ASP A 125 -14.41 7.39 -10.58
C ASP A 125 -13.55 6.44 -11.42
N GLU A 126 -13.11 6.93 -12.57
CA GLU A 126 -11.93 6.44 -13.27
C GLU A 126 -10.65 7.07 -12.70
N VAL A 127 -9.67 6.24 -12.32
CA VAL A 127 -8.42 6.69 -11.72
C VAL A 127 -7.20 6.22 -12.53
N LEU A 128 -6.18 7.07 -12.62
CA LEU A 128 -4.92 6.71 -13.28
C LEU A 128 -4.19 5.58 -12.56
N SER A 129 -4.19 5.62 -11.23
CA SER A 129 -3.62 4.60 -10.35
C SER A 129 -4.54 4.36 -9.16
N CYS A 130 -4.43 3.21 -8.52
CA CYS A 130 -5.20 2.86 -7.35
C CYS A 130 -4.33 2.20 -6.29
N PRO A 131 -4.80 2.12 -5.03
CA PRO A 131 -4.08 1.42 -3.96
C PRO A 131 -3.82 -0.07 -4.24
N TRP A 132 -4.56 -0.69 -5.16
CA TRP A 132 -4.36 -2.08 -5.58
C TRP A 132 -3.24 -2.26 -6.62
N CYS A 133 -2.72 -1.19 -7.24
CA CYS A 133 -1.67 -1.28 -8.26
C CYS A 133 -0.40 -1.99 -7.77
N ILE A 134 -0.08 -1.83 -6.49
CA ILE A 134 1.06 -2.49 -5.87
C ILE A 134 0.81 -4.00 -5.69
N ASN A 135 -0.44 -4.45 -5.49
CA ASN A 135 -0.77 -5.87 -5.54
C ASN A 135 -0.54 -6.41 -6.94
N ARG A 136 -0.96 -5.69 -7.99
CA ARG A 136 -0.70 -6.07 -9.39
C ARG A 136 0.80 -6.28 -9.64
N ILE A 137 1.62 -5.29 -9.25
CA ILE A 137 3.08 -5.32 -9.41
C ILE A 137 3.67 -6.55 -8.72
N ASN A 138 3.20 -6.85 -7.51
CA ASN A 138 3.66 -8.00 -6.72
C ASN A 138 2.93 -9.32 -7.02
N HIS A 139 2.05 -9.33 -8.02
CA HIS A 139 1.23 -10.49 -8.40
C HIS A 139 0.34 -11.03 -7.26
N HIS A 140 -0.08 -10.15 -6.36
CA HIS A 140 -1.08 -10.46 -5.35
C HIS A 140 -2.49 -10.27 -5.93
N SER A 141 -3.45 -10.97 -5.33
CA SER A 141 -4.86 -10.87 -5.69
C SER A 141 -5.40 -9.45 -5.60
N ILE A 142 -6.27 -9.10 -6.55
CA ILE A 142 -7.07 -7.88 -6.54
C ILE A 142 -8.55 -8.28 -6.58
N PRO A 143 -9.31 -8.00 -5.50
CA PRO A 143 -10.74 -8.32 -5.47
C PRO A 143 -11.49 -7.47 -6.50
N ARG A 144 -12.31 -8.13 -7.33
CA ARG A 144 -13.01 -7.47 -8.44
C ARG A 144 -14.49 -7.23 -8.10
N PRO A 145 -15.02 -6.01 -8.33
CA PRO A 145 -16.43 -5.70 -8.08
C PRO A 145 -17.40 -6.24 -9.15
N THR A 146 -16.86 -6.76 -10.25
CA THR A 146 -17.61 -7.24 -11.42
C THR A 146 -16.84 -8.35 -12.13
N VAL A 147 -17.57 -9.20 -12.85
CA VAL A 147 -16.97 -10.15 -13.80
C VAL A 147 -16.29 -9.40 -14.95
N ILE A 148 -15.19 -9.96 -15.46
CA ILE A 148 -14.39 -9.42 -16.56
C ILE A 148 -14.46 -10.32 -17.79
N ARG A 149 -14.11 -9.81 -18.97
CA ARG A 149 -13.95 -10.64 -20.18
C ARG A 149 -12.48 -10.97 -20.39
N CYS A 150 -12.19 -12.24 -20.68
CA CYS A 150 -10.81 -12.69 -20.92
C CYS A 150 -10.16 -11.92 -22.08
N GLY A 151 -10.92 -11.59 -23.12
CA GLY A 151 -10.43 -10.84 -24.27
C GLY A 151 -10.01 -9.40 -24.03
N ASP A 152 -10.41 -8.84 -22.88
CA ASP A 152 -10.01 -7.50 -22.44
C ASP A 152 -8.79 -7.57 -21.50
N CYS A 153 -8.24 -8.77 -21.27
CA CYS A 153 -7.10 -9.02 -20.40
C CYS A 153 -5.81 -9.16 -21.21
N ASP A 154 -4.73 -8.51 -20.74
CA ASP A 154 -3.40 -8.58 -21.33
C ASP A 154 -2.79 -10.00 -21.29
N TYR A 155 -3.24 -10.84 -20.35
CA TYR A 155 -2.81 -12.24 -20.25
C TYR A 155 -3.57 -13.22 -21.16
N PHE A 156 -4.53 -12.76 -21.94
CA PHE A 156 -5.21 -13.62 -22.91
C PHE A 156 -4.34 -13.80 -24.15
N ASN A 157 -3.90 -15.04 -24.39
CA ASN A 157 -3.11 -15.44 -25.53
C ASN A 157 -4.00 -16.14 -26.58
N PRO A 158 -4.37 -15.49 -27.69
CA PRO A 158 -5.17 -16.10 -28.74
C PRO A 158 -4.46 -17.31 -29.36
N ILE A 159 -5.23 -18.32 -29.76
CA ILE A 159 -4.74 -19.42 -30.61
C ILE A 159 -5.14 -19.18 -32.07
N ASP A 160 -4.94 -20.15 -32.96
CA ASP A 160 -5.41 -20.11 -34.36
C ASP A 160 -6.93 -20.27 -34.46
N HIS A 161 -7.64 -19.34 -33.82
CA HIS A 161 -9.09 -19.20 -33.82
C HIS A 161 -9.47 -17.77 -33.37
N PRO A 162 -10.43 -17.10 -34.04
CA PRO A 162 -10.73 -15.68 -33.78
C PRO A 162 -11.18 -15.33 -32.35
N PHE A 163 -11.71 -16.31 -31.61
CA PHE A 163 -12.31 -16.09 -30.30
C PHE A 163 -11.78 -17.01 -29.20
N LEU A 164 -10.83 -17.91 -29.49
CA LEU A 164 -10.30 -18.84 -28.48
C LEU A 164 -8.86 -18.46 -28.14
N GLY A 165 -8.46 -18.76 -26.92
CA GLY A 165 -7.11 -18.53 -26.41
C GLY A 165 -6.89 -19.19 -25.06
N HIS A 166 -5.73 -18.93 -24.48
CA HIS A 166 -5.34 -19.40 -23.15
C HIS A 166 -4.98 -18.22 -22.25
N CYS A 167 -5.07 -18.41 -20.94
CA CYS A 167 -4.58 -17.50 -19.92
C CYS A 167 -3.11 -17.80 -19.63
N GLN A 168 -2.24 -16.82 -19.86
CA GLN A 168 -0.81 -16.94 -19.53
C GLN A 168 -0.53 -17.00 -18.03
N ARG A 169 -1.52 -16.68 -17.18
CA ARG A 169 -1.42 -16.83 -15.71
C ARG A 169 -1.83 -18.22 -15.22
N GLY A 170 -2.34 -19.09 -16.08
CA GLY A 170 -2.79 -20.42 -15.71
C GLY A 170 -4.08 -20.42 -14.87
N GLU A 171 -4.90 -19.37 -14.98
CA GLU A 171 -6.27 -19.37 -14.45
C GLU A 171 -7.05 -20.55 -15.04
N VAL A 172 -7.99 -21.12 -14.27
CA VAL A 172 -8.75 -22.32 -14.69
C VAL A 172 -9.40 -22.12 -16.06
N GLU A 173 -9.27 -23.11 -16.94
CA GLU A 173 -9.81 -23.09 -18.31
C GLU A 173 -10.63 -24.34 -18.59
N ASP A 174 -11.54 -24.24 -19.56
CA ASP A 174 -12.19 -25.42 -20.13
C ASP A 174 -11.19 -26.20 -21.01
N ILE A 175 -11.54 -27.44 -21.36
CA ILE A 175 -10.69 -28.33 -22.19
C ILE A 175 -10.28 -27.67 -23.52
N ALA A 176 -11.13 -26.81 -24.08
CA ALA A 176 -10.89 -26.10 -25.33
C ALA A 176 -10.20 -24.73 -25.16
N GLY A 177 -9.81 -24.35 -23.94
CA GLY A 177 -9.30 -23.02 -23.59
C GLY A 177 -10.40 -22.03 -23.22
N LEU A 178 -10.08 -20.74 -23.31
CA LEU A 178 -10.94 -19.63 -22.93
C LEU A 178 -11.52 -18.93 -24.17
N TRP A 179 -12.82 -18.65 -24.13
CA TRP A 179 -13.42 -17.73 -25.09
C TRP A 179 -13.12 -16.29 -24.71
N ARG A 180 -12.77 -15.50 -25.72
CA ARG A 180 -12.51 -14.06 -25.61
C ARG A 180 -13.66 -13.31 -24.92
N THR A 181 -14.90 -13.73 -25.18
CA THR A 181 -16.13 -13.11 -24.67
C THR A 181 -16.63 -13.68 -23.34
N THR A 182 -15.99 -14.73 -22.80
CA THR A 182 -16.41 -15.33 -21.53
C THR A 182 -16.23 -14.33 -20.39
N PHE A 183 -17.33 -14.10 -19.66
CA PHE A 183 -17.32 -13.39 -18.40
C PHE A 183 -16.89 -14.32 -17.28
N ARG A 184 -15.91 -13.90 -16.47
CA ARG A 184 -15.44 -14.68 -15.32
C ARG A 184 -14.99 -13.78 -14.18
N GLU A 185 -14.95 -14.36 -12.99
CA GLU A 185 -14.19 -13.83 -11.88
C GLU A 185 -12.70 -14.15 -12.11
N CYS A 186 -11.84 -13.15 -11.95
CA CYS A 186 -10.40 -13.29 -12.12
C CYS A 186 -9.69 -12.19 -11.33
N GLU A 187 -9.01 -12.57 -10.25
CA GLU A 187 -8.27 -11.65 -9.40
C GLU A 187 -6.95 -11.19 -10.06
N GLN A 188 -6.46 -11.96 -11.04
CA GLN A 188 -5.23 -11.70 -11.79
C GLN A 188 -5.45 -10.90 -13.09
N PHE A 189 -6.67 -10.41 -13.33
CA PHE A 189 -7.00 -9.61 -14.51
C PHE A 189 -6.11 -8.38 -14.64
N VAL A 190 -5.63 -8.10 -15.85
CA VAL A 190 -4.91 -6.87 -16.19
C VAL A 190 -5.51 -6.31 -17.46
N PRO A 191 -6.03 -5.07 -17.48
CA PRO A 191 -6.61 -4.50 -18.68
C PRO A 191 -5.55 -4.37 -19.78
N ILE A 192 -5.94 -4.60 -21.03
CA ILE A 192 -5.13 -4.23 -22.18
C ILE A 192 -4.95 -2.70 -22.19
N PRO A 193 -3.73 -2.17 -22.41
CA PRO A 193 -3.46 -0.73 -22.45
C PRO A 193 -4.27 0.07 -23.48
#